data_AF-A0A5C9DWD9-F1
#
_entry.id   AF-A0A5C9DWD9-F1
#
_cell.length_a   1.000
_cell.length_b   1.000
_cell.length_c   1.000
_cell.angle_alpha   90.00
_cell.angle_beta   90.00
_cell.angle_gamma   90.00
#
_symmetry.space_group_name_H-M   'P 1'
#
loop_
_entity.id
_entity.type
_entity.pdbx_description
1 polymer ?
#
loop_
_entity_poly.entity_id
_entity_poly.type
_entity_poly.pdbx_seq_one_letter_code
_entity_poly.pdbx_strand_id
1 'polypeptide(L)' 'MDEIQIPISDETRNLLNNYRKKGESYDELIRRLLEIIDQVKFAEKQKRILENEEHIPLDTI' A
#
# COMPACT_ATOMS: atom_id res chain seq x y z
N MET A 1 -3.36 -4.94 23.75
CA MET A 1 -3.72 -4.94 22.32
C MET A 1 -4.45 -6.22 22.07
N ASP A 2 -5.61 -6.16 21.44
CA ASP A 2 -6.36 -7.36 21.09
C ASP A 2 -5.68 -8.03 19.89
N GLU A 3 -5.34 -9.31 20.04
CA GLU A 3 -4.78 -10.11 18.96
C GLU A 3 -5.93 -10.67 18.12
N ILE A 4 -5.93 -10.34 16.83
CA ILE A 4 -6.93 -10.83 15.86
C ILE A 4 -6.26 -11.85 14.95
N GLN A 5 -6.85 -13.03 14.84
CA GLN A 5 -6.41 -14.04 13.89
C GLN A 5 -7.15 -13.87 12.57
N ILE A 6 -6.40 -13.65 11.49
CA ILE A 6 -6.94 -13.61 10.13
C ILE A 6 -6.65 -14.97 9.47
N PRO A 7 -7.67 -15.80 9.18
CA PRO A 7 -7.46 -17.04 8.47
C PRO A 7 -7.01 -16.75 7.04
N ILE A 8 -5.94 -17.42 6.60
CA ILE A 8 -5.37 -17.30 5.26
C ILE A 8 -5.04 -18.68 4.70
N SER A 9 -4.98 -18.80 3.37
CA SER A 9 -4.52 -20.04 2.73
C SER A 9 -3.01 -20.24 2.93
N ASP A 10 -2.55 -21.49 2.77
CA ASP A 10 -1.11 -21.80 2.79
C ASP A 10 -0.35 -21.07 1.69
N GLU A 11 -0.97 -20.88 0.53
CA GLU A 11 -0.41 -20.10 -0.57
C GLU A 11 -0.17 -18.64 -0.17
N THR A 12 -1.17 -17.98 0.43
CA THR A 12 -1.02 -16.62 0.93
C THR A 12 0.04 -16.53 2.03
N ARG A 13 0.08 -17.52 2.94
CA ARG A 13 1.11 -17.58 3.98
C ARG A 13 2.51 -17.69 3.39
N ASN A 14 2.69 -18.51 2.36
CA ASN A 14 3.97 -18.67 1.66
C ASN A 14 4.39 -17.37 0.96
N LEU A 15 3.45 -16.67 0.31
CA LEU A 15 3.72 -15.36 -0.26
C LEU A 15 4.20 -14.37 0.82
N LEU A 16 3.48 -14.27 1.94
CA LEU A 16 3.88 -13.40 3.05
C LEU A 16 5.29 -13.74 3.57
N ASN A 17 5.63 -15.02 3.70
CA ASN A 17 6.97 -15.45 4.09
C ASN A 17 8.06 -14.98 3.12
N ASN A 18 7.78 -14.97 1.81
CA ASN A 18 8.75 -14.52 0.80
C ASN A 18 9.02 -13.01 0.88
N TYR A 19 8.04 -12.21 1.28
CA TYR A 19 8.17 -10.75 1.43
C TYR A 19 8.65 -10.30 2.81
N ARG A 20 8.66 -11.22 3.77
CA ARG A 20 9.04 -10.97 5.16
C ARG A 20 10.55 -10.76 5.28
N LYS A 21 10.96 -9.71 5.99
CA LYS A 21 12.36 -9.46 6.33
C LYS A 21 12.78 -10.27 7.56
N LYS A 22 14.09 -10.53 7.71
CA LYS A 22 14.62 -11.23 8.88
C LYS A 22 14.27 -10.46 10.17
N GLY A 23 13.55 -11.11 11.07
CA GLY A 23 13.13 -10.54 12.36
C GLY A 23 11.83 -9.71 12.32
N GLU A 24 11.27 -9.44 11.14
CA GLU A 24 10.00 -8.74 10.98
C GLU A 24 8.84 -9.63 11.45
N SER A 25 7.84 -9.10 12.13
CA SER A 25 6.59 -9.79 12.48
C SER A 25 5.58 -9.74 11.32
N TYR A 26 4.51 -10.54 11.38
CA TYR A 26 3.44 -10.45 10.38
C TYR A 26 2.71 -9.10 10.44
N ASP A 27 2.53 -8.51 11.62
CA ASP A 27 1.91 -7.19 11.75
C ASP A 27 2.75 -6.11 11.08
N GLU A 28 4.06 -6.11 11.31
CA GLU A 28 5.00 -5.17 10.66
C GLU A 28 5.03 -5.34 9.15
N LEU A 29 5.06 -6.60 8.66
CA LEU A 29 4.98 -6.90 7.24
C LEU A 29 3.69 -6.34 6.62
N ILE A 30 2.53 -6.61 7.24
CA ILE A 30 1.23 -6.15 6.74
C ILE A 30 1.19 -4.62 6.69
N ARG A 31 1.61 -3.93 7.75
CA ARG A 31 1.66 -2.45 7.76
C ARG A 31 2.55 -1.90 6.65
N ARG A 32 3.74 -2.48 6.47
CA ARG A 32 4.65 -2.06 5.40
C ARG A 32 4.06 -2.27 4.01
N LEU A 33 3.36 -3.38 3.78
CA LEU A 33 2.68 -3.64 2.52
C LEU A 33 1.56 -2.62 2.26
N LEU A 34 0.80 -2.25 3.30
CA LEU A 34 -0.23 -1.21 3.20
C LEU A 34 0.36 0.17 2.86
N GLU A 35 1.47 0.56 3.49
CA GLU A 35 2.17 1.82 3.17
C GLU A 35 2.61 1.87 1.70
N ILE A 36 3.13 0.76 1.17
CA ILE A 36 3.52 0.66 -0.24
C ILE A 36 2.29 0.83 -1.15
N ILE A 37 1.16 0.20 -0.83
CA ILE A 37 -0.08 0.33 -1.59
C ILE A 37 -0.58 1.77 -1.60
N ASP A 38 -0.52 2.48 -0.47
CA ASP A 38 -0.94 3.87 -0.38
C ASP A 38 -0.07 4.79 -1.24
N GLN A 39 1.24 4.55 -1.29
CA GLN A 39 2.15 5.27 -2.19
C GLN A 39 1.82 5.01 -3.66
N VAL A 40 1.55 3.76 -4.03
CA VAL A 40 1.17 3.40 -5.41
C VAL A 40 -0.14 4.09 -5.80
N LYS A 41 -1.17 4.01 -4.94
CA LYS A 41 -2.46 4.67 -5.18
C LYS A 41 -2.32 6.18 -5.29
N PHE A 42 -1.46 6.79 -4.48
CA PHE A 42 -1.17 8.21 -4.56
C PHE A 42 -0.56 8.55 -5.92
N ALA A 43 0.45 7.80 -6.36
CA ALA A 43 1.09 8.01 -7.66
C ALA A 43 0.12 7.82 -8.83
N GLU A 44 -0.74 6.80 -8.80
CA GLU A 44 -1.79 6.57 -9.80
C GLU A 44 -2.77 7.74 -9.86
N LYS A 45 -3.18 8.28 -8.70
CA LYS A 45 -4.04 9.46 -8.64
C LYS A 45 -3.36 10.68 -9.28
N GLN A 46 -2.09 10.94 -8.93
CA GLN A 46 -1.34 12.05 -9.52
C GLN A 46 -1.20 11.91 -11.03
N LYS A 47 -0.91 10.70 -11.51
CA LYS A 47 -0.83 10.41 -12.95
C LYS A 47 -2.15 10.68 -13.65
N ARG A 48 -3.28 10.21 -13.09
CA ARG A 48 -4.60 10.47 -13.67
C ARG A 48 -4.91 11.97 -13.77
N ILE A 49 -4.59 12.74 -12.73
CA ILE A 49 -4.76 14.20 -12.73
C ILE A 49 -3.94 14.81 -13.87
N LEU A 50 -2.66 14.46 -13.96
CA LEU A 50 -1.75 14.97 -14.99
C LEU A 50 -2.24 14.66 -16.42
N GLU A 51 -2.83 13.48 -16.65
CA GLU A 51 -3.28 13.05 -17.97
C GLU A 51 -4.65 13.62 -18.39
N ASN A 52 -5.55 13.92 -17.44
CA ASN A 52 -6.96 14.16 -17.75
C ASN A 52 -7.52 15.49 -17.26
N GLU A 53 -6.87 16.16 -16.31
CA GLU A 53 -7.37 17.41 -15.75
C GLU A 53 -6.70 18.60 -16.42
N GLU A 54 -7.51 19.57 -16.87
CA GLU A 54 -6.99 20.83 -17.41
C GLU A 54 -6.32 21.62 -16.27
N HIS A 55 -5.04 21.93 -16.45
CA HIS A 55 -4.29 22.69 -15.46
C HIS A 55 -4.81 24.13 -15.38
N ILE A 56 -5.48 24.48 -14.28
CA ILE A 56 -5.90 25.86 -13.99
C ILE A 56 -4.79 26.54 -13.17
N PRO A 57 -4.07 27.53 -13.72
CA PRO A 57 -3.06 28.27 -12.97
C PRO A 57 -3.68 28.98 -11.76
N LEU A 58 -3.01 28.90 -10.61
CA LEU A 58 -3.46 29.52 -9.36
C LEU A 58 -3.55 31.05 -9.43
N ASP A 59 -2.84 31.68 -10.38
CA ASP A 59 -2.86 33.14 -10.60
C ASP A 59 -4.18 33.66 -11.21
N THR A 60 -5.13 32.75 -11.49
CA THR A 60 -6.42 33.07 -12.13
C THR A 60 -7.58 33.17 -11.14
N ILE A 61 -7.33 33.04 -9.82
CA ILE A 61 -8.34 33.08 -8.74
C ILE A 61 -8.09 34.28 -7.82
#